data_AF-A0A0Q8NA86-F1
#
_entry.id   AF-A0A0Q8NA86-F1
#
_cell.length_a   1.000
_cell.length_b   1.000
_cell.length_c   1.000
_cell.angle_alpha   90.00
_cell.angle_beta   90.00
_cell.angle_gamma   90.00
#
_symmetry.space_group_name_H-M   'P 1'
#
loop_
_entity.id
_entity.type
_entity.pdbx_description
1 polymer ?
#
loop_
_entity_poly.entity_id
_entity_poly.type
_entity_poly.pdbx_seq_one_letter_code
_entity_poly.pdbx_strand_id
1 'polypeptide(L)'
;MKPLILFSLLFLTTITNAQGNLVKNPGFEYEFVNWNGSDAAYITPYDKKSGKSCVAINQFVDAEWKAVDQTINIPKNIYALEFSIWIKSESIEEQKEAYKAGAAIAEFTTLADKKITSETFAQIKGTTEWTNYKKTVKVPADAKKVRIMLALAQTNGTIYFDDVKVITLSEEEYLKQKSEK
;
A
#
# COMPACT_ATOMS: atom_id res chain seq x y z
N MET A 1 -42.33 -36.80 32.48
CA MET A 1 -41.11 -36.94 31.66
C MET A 1 -41.17 -35.87 30.58
N LYS A 2 -40.28 -34.86 30.61
CA LYS A 2 -40.25 -33.76 29.62
C LYS A 2 -39.20 -34.10 28.55
N PRO A 3 -39.46 -33.90 27.25
CA PRO A 3 -38.45 -34.12 26.23
C PRO A 3 -37.52 -32.91 26.19
N LEU A 4 -36.21 -33.17 26.26
CA LEU A 4 -35.16 -32.19 26.06
C LEU A 4 -34.95 -32.07 24.54
N ILE A 5 -35.36 -30.96 23.93
CA ILE A 5 -34.99 -30.61 22.55
C ILE A 5 -33.53 -30.20 22.56
N LEU A 6 -32.66 -31.00 21.94
CA LEU A 6 -31.29 -30.58 21.61
C LEU A 6 -31.36 -29.74 20.33
N PHE A 7 -31.15 -28.43 20.46
CA PHE A 7 -30.98 -27.54 19.32
C PHE A 7 -29.52 -27.59 18.89
N SER A 8 -29.22 -28.40 17.86
CA SER A 8 -27.88 -28.45 17.25
C SER A 8 -27.69 -27.21 16.36
N LEU A 9 -26.99 -26.21 16.88
CA LEU A 9 -26.56 -25.04 16.12
C LEU A 9 -25.39 -25.44 15.19
N LEU A 10 -25.66 -25.63 13.91
CA LEU A 10 -24.62 -25.83 12.89
C LEU A 10 -23.95 -24.47 12.61
N PHE A 11 -22.75 -24.25 13.16
CA PHE A 11 -21.90 -23.14 12.74
C PHE A 11 -21.28 -23.48 11.38
N LEU A 12 -21.82 -22.93 10.29
CA LEU A 12 -21.08 -22.85 9.03
C LEU A 12 -19.93 -21.86 9.22
N THR A 13 -18.74 -22.36 9.49
CA THR A 13 -17.51 -21.55 9.42
C THR A 13 -17.20 -21.32 7.95
N THR A 14 -17.53 -20.14 7.43
CA THR A 14 -16.94 -19.68 6.17
C THR A 14 -15.44 -19.49 6.42
N ILE A 15 -14.62 -20.37 5.84
CA ILE A 15 -13.17 -20.19 5.84
C ILE A 15 -12.89 -19.02 4.89
N THR A 16 -12.89 -17.81 5.42
CA THR A 16 -12.29 -16.69 4.72
C THR A 16 -10.78 -16.91 4.77
N ASN A 17 -10.16 -17.21 3.63
CA ASN A 17 -8.70 -17.16 3.52
C ASN A 17 -8.31 -15.69 3.67
N ALA A 18 -8.06 -15.26 4.91
CA ALA A 18 -7.49 -13.95 5.19
C ALA A 18 -6.04 -13.98 4.70
N GLN A 19 -5.84 -13.56 3.45
CA GLN A 19 -4.52 -13.43 2.88
C GLN A 19 -3.72 -12.39 3.67
N GLY A 20 -2.63 -12.86 4.29
CA GLY A 20 -1.80 -12.02 5.14
C GLY A 20 -1.18 -10.86 4.36
N ASN A 21 -1.10 -9.69 5.00
CA ASN A 21 -0.39 -8.56 4.44
C ASN A 21 1.12 -8.87 4.38
N LEU A 22 1.72 -8.72 3.20
CA LEU A 22 3.16 -8.91 3.01
C LEU A 22 3.98 -7.76 3.58
N VAL A 23 3.39 -6.57 3.69
CA VAL A 23 4.03 -5.37 4.26
C VAL A 23 4.22 -5.54 5.76
N LYS A 24 5.41 -5.22 6.25
CA LYS A 24 5.71 -5.14 7.69
C LYS A 24 5.50 -3.71 8.18
N ASN A 25 4.99 -3.57 9.40
CA ASN A 25 4.65 -2.28 10.00
C ASN A 25 3.82 -1.38 9.03
N PRO A 26 2.67 -1.86 8.53
CA PRO A 26 1.94 -1.20 7.44
C PRO A 26 1.26 0.12 7.83
N GLY A 27 1.00 0.33 9.12
CA GLY A 27 0.41 1.55 9.67
C GLY A 27 1.39 2.37 10.51
N PHE A 28 2.70 2.10 10.42
CA PHE A 28 3.73 2.89 11.12
C PHE A 28 3.55 2.98 12.65
N GLU A 29 3.02 1.92 13.27
CA GLU A 29 2.79 1.80 14.71
C GLU A 29 4.09 1.62 15.52
N TYR A 30 5.17 1.27 14.82
CA TYR A 30 6.50 1.05 15.37
C TYR A 30 7.51 1.96 14.65
N GLU A 31 7.16 3.25 14.53
CA GLU A 31 7.95 4.25 13.80
C GLU A 31 8.30 3.75 12.37
N PHE A 32 9.57 3.87 11.97
CA PHE A 32 10.09 3.43 10.67
C PHE A 32 10.61 1.98 10.66
N VAL A 33 10.28 1.14 11.65
CA VAL A 33 10.76 -0.26 11.65
C VAL A 33 10.32 -0.98 10.36
N ASN A 34 11.31 -1.50 9.60
CA ASN A 34 11.21 -2.09 8.24
C ASN A 34 10.98 -1.12 7.07
N TRP A 35 11.07 0.19 7.30
CA TRP A 35 10.99 1.22 6.27
C TRP A 35 12.32 1.97 6.16
N ASN A 36 12.78 2.21 4.93
CA ASN A 36 13.94 3.04 4.63
C ASN A 36 13.51 4.50 4.37
N GLY A 37 14.47 5.43 4.41
CA GLY A 37 14.23 6.85 4.08
C GLY A 37 13.61 7.68 5.21
N SER A 38 13.86 7.31 6.47
CA SER A 38 13.30 7.99 7.64
C SER A 38 13.73 9.45 7.80
N ASP A 39 14.77 9.88 7.08
CA ASP A 39 15.21 11.27 6.98
C ASP A 39 14.31 12.13 6.08
N ALA A 40 13.56 11.50 5.16
CA ALA A 40 12.66 12.18 4.24
C ALA A 40 11.23 12.35 4.77
N ALA A 41 10.92 11.79 5.95
CA ALA A 41 9.57 11.67 6.48
C ALA A 41 9.54 11.82 8.02
N TYR A 42 8.35 11.94 8.58
CA TYR A 42 8.15 11.90 10.04
C TYR A 42 6.90 11.10 10.40
N ILE A 43 6.88 10.60 11.64
CA ILE A 43 5.75 9.87 12.20
C ILE A 43 4.86 10.85 12.96
N THR A 44 3.55 10.78 12.76
CA THR A 44 2.59 11.66 13.43
C THR A 44 1.43 10.89 14.04
N PRO A 45 1.03 11.19 15.28
CA PRO A 45 -0.22 10.68 15.86
C PRO A 45 -1.45 11.48 15.44
N TYR A 46 -1.23 12.64 14.81
CA TYR A 46 -2.29 13.51 14.30
C TYR A 46 -2.69 13.07 12.90
N ASP A 47 -3.98 13.21 12.60
CA ASP A 47 -4.54 12.93 11.28
C ASP A 47 -4.34 11.50 10.74
N LYS A 48 -3.92 10.53 11.55
CA LYS A 48 -3.81 9.09 11.22
C LYS A 48 -5.13 8.47 10.74
N LYS A 49 -5.04 7.47 9.88
CA LYS A 49 -6.21 6.72 9.38
C LYS A 49 -6.66 5.67 10.38
N SER A 50 -5.71 4.97 10.99
CA SER A 50 -5.95 3.92 11.98
C SER A 50 -4.87 3.95 13.07
N GLY A 51 -4.99 3.08 14.08
CA GLY A 51 -3.94 2.88 15.07
C GLY A 51 -3.52 4.13 15.86
N LYS A 52 -2.23 4.23 16.15
CA LYS A 52 -1.60 5.28 16.96
C LYS A 52 -0.93 6.34 16.11
N SER A 53 -0.49 6.02 14.90
CA SER A 53 0.27 6.94 14.05
C SER A 53 0.13 6.64 12.57
N CYS A 54 0.61 7.57 11.74
CA CYS A 54 0.85 7.35 10.32
C CYS A 54 2.19 8.00 9.92
N VAL A 55 2.64 7.79 8.68
CA VAL A 55 3.80 8.49 8.13
C VAL A 55 3.35 9.71 7.33
N ALA A 56 4.09 10.80 7.46
CA ALA A 56 3.90 12.01 6.67
C ALA A 56 5.20 12.45 6.00
N ILE A 57 5.07 13.04 4.82
CA ILE A 57 6.15 13.69 4.07
C ILE A 57 5.67 15.09 3.72
N ASN A 58 6.46 16.09 4.05
CA ASN A 58 6.17 17.48 3.69
C ASN A 58 7.35 18.18 3.03
N GLN A 59 7.02 19.17 2.23
CA GLN A 59 7.97 20.06 1.59
C GLN A 59 7.28 21.36 1.20
N PHE A 60 7.94 22.48 1.47
CA PHE A 60 7.39 23.82 1.18
C PHE A 60 8.28 24.64 0.24
N VAL A 61 9.46 24.09 -0.10
CA VAL A 61 10.48 24.69 -0.97
C VAL A 61 11.20 23.58 -1.75
N ASP A 62 11.89 23.96 -2.82
CA ASP A 62 12.80 23.13 -3.63
C ASP A 62 12.19 21.99 -4.47
N ALA A 63 11.00 21.49 -4.11
CA ALA A 63 10.31 20.45 -4.87
C ALA A 63 11.22 19.24 -5.19
N GLU A 64 11.91 18.71 -4.17
CA GLU A 64 12.74 17.51 -4.26
C GLU A 64 11.91 16.22 -4.18
N TRP A 65 12.52 15.10 -4.61
CA TRP A 65 11.96 13.77 -4.41
C TRP A 65 12.22 13.31 -2.97
N LYS A 66 11.15 13.13 -2.20
CA LYS A 66 11.20 12.56 -0.84
C LYS A 66 10.36 11.31 -0.77
N ALA A 67 10.91 10.23 -0.22
CA ALA A 67 10.19 8.97 -0.11
C ALA A 67 10.66 8.11 1.05
N VAL A 68 9.74 7.29 1.55
CA VAL A 68 10.06 6.10 2.34
C VAL A 68 9.74 4.86 1.54
N ASP A 69 10.45 3.76 1.79
CA ASP A 69 10.21 2.53 1.05
C ASP A 69 10.44 1.25 1.85
N GLN A 70 9.80 0.18 1.38
CA GLN A 70 10.00 -1.18 1.88
C GLN A 70 10.10 -2.15 0.71
N THR A 71 11.14 -2.99 0.72
CA THR A 71 11.30 -4.06 -0.25
C THR A 71 10.77 -5.37 0.31
N ILE A 72 9.89 -6.01 -0.44
CA ILE A 72 9.21 -7.26 -0.08
C ILE A 72 9.68 -8.36 -1.03
N ASN A 73 10.06 -9.51 -0.49
CA ASN A 73 10.27 -10.71 -1.29
C ASN A 73 8.92 -11.26 -1.74
N ILE A 74 8.75 -11.44 -3.05
CA ILE A 74 7.52 -12.02 -3.61
C ILE A 74 7.54 -13.52 -3.33
N PRO A 75 6.49 -14.09 -2.70
CA PRO A 75 6.41 -15.54 -2.53
C PRO A 75 6.49 -16.28 -3.87
N LYS A 76 6.89 -17.56 -3.84
CA LYS A 76 6.95 -18.36 -5.05
C LYS A 76 5.54 -18.61 -5.61
N ASN A 77 5.44 -18.74 -6.94
CA ASN A 77 4.22 -19.13 -7.65
C ASN A 77 3.02 -18.18 -7.43
N ILE A 78 3.30 -16.89 -7.22
CA ILE A 78 2.26 -15.87 -7.12
C ILE A 78 1.91 -15.35 -8.51
N TYR A 79 0.62 -15.29 -8.82
CA TYR A 79 0.12 -14.84 -10.11
C TYR A 79 0.04 -13.32 -10.19
N ALA A 80 -0.55 -12.69 -9.17
CA ALA A 80 -0.71 -11.25 -9.09
C ALA A 80 -0.53 -10.76 -7.65
N LEU A 81 -0.28 -9.46 -7.52
CA LEU A 81 -0.31 -8.73 -6.25
C LEU A 81 -1.41 -7.67 -6.31
N GLU A 82 -2.16 -7.52 -5.23
CA GLU A 82 -3.03 -6.37 -5.00
C GLU A 82 -2.33 -5.44 -4.00
N PHE A 83 -2.15 -4.19 -4.44
CA PHE A 83 -1.62 -3.09 -3.65
C PHE A 83 -2.78 -2.23 -3.20
N SER A 84 -2.84 -1.85 -1.93
CA SER A 84 -3.73 -0.80 -1.48
C SER A 84 -3.11 0.06 -0.39
N ILE A 85 -3.55 1.30 -0.26
CA ILE A 85 -3.04 2.24 0.73
C ILE A 85 -4.09 3.31 1.01
N TRP A 86 -4.13 3.80 2.25
CA TRP A 86 -4.86 5.01 2.56
C TRP A 86 -3.94 6.22 2.42
N ILE A 87 -4.44 7.27 1.76
CA ILE A 87 -3.70 8.52 1.56
C ILE A 87 -4.59 9.71 1.89
N LYS A 88 -4.04 10.68 2.62
CA LYS A 88 -4.58 12.03 2.81
C LYS A 88 -3.53 13.01 2.28
N SER A 89 -3.97 14.16 1.75
CA SER A 89 -3.06 15.19 1.24
C SER A 89 -3.52 16.58 1.62
N GLU A 90 -2.56 17.49 1.76
CA GLU A 90 -2.80 18.91 2.07
C GLU A 90 -1.94 19.75 1.13
N SER A 91 -2.61 20.55 0.30
CA SER A 91 -1.97 21.55 -0.56
C SER A 91 -0.85 21.01 -1.44
N ILE A 92 -0.98 19.78 -1.97
CA ILE A 92 -0.03 19.28 -2.96
C ILE A 92 -0.14 20.13 -4.23
N GLU A 93 0.93 20.84 -4.56
CA GLU A 93 0.93 21.78 -5.68
C GLU A 93 0.76 21.05 -7.02
N GLU A 94 -0.01 21.67 -7.91
CA GLU A 94 -0.10 21.23 -9.29
C GLU A 94 1.14 21.67 -10.08
N GLN A 95 1.82 20.68 -10.66
CA GLN A 95 3.00 20.87 -11.49
C GLN A 95 2.68 20.51 -12.95
N LYS A 96 3.51 21.03 -13.87
CA LYS A 96 3.38 20.78 -15.31
C LYS A 96 3.42 19.28 -15.64
N GLU A 97 4.38 18.56 -15.07
CA GLU A 97 4.49 17.12 -15.26
C GLU A 97 3.59 16.38 -14.28
N ALA A 98 2.77 15.46 -14.80
CA ALA A 98 1.79 14.73 -13.97
C ALA A 98 2.45 13.94 -12.83
N TYR A 99 3.64 13.37 -13.06
CA TYR A 99 4.35 12.56 -12.05
C TYR A 99 4.83 13.36 -10.83
N LYS A 100 4.85 14.70 -10.92
CA LYS A 100 5.20 15.57 -9.81
C LYS A 100 3.99 15.76 -8.89
N ALA A 101 3.85 14.83 -7.95
CA ALA A 101 2.65 14.61 -7.16
C ALA A 101 2.96 13.86 -5.87
N GLY A 102 1.99 13.73 -4.97
CA GLY A 102 2.01 12.64 -4.00
C GLY A 102 1.82 11.30 -4.72
N ALA A 103 2.60 10.28 -4.39
CA ALA A 103 2.58 9.01 -5.12
C ALA A 103 2.81 7.77 -4.24
N ALA A 104 2.16 6.67 -4.62
CA ALA A 104 2.49 5.34 -4.14
C ALA A 104 2.82 4.43 -5.34
N ILE A 105 4.00 3.82 -5.31
CA ILE A 105 4.60 3.13 -6.46
C ILE A 105 5.07 1.74 -6.06
N ALA A 106 4.77 0.74 -6.88
CA ALA A 106 5.28 -0.61 -6.76
C ALA A 106 6.34 -0.85 -7.85
N GLU A 107 7.61 -0.97 -7.47
CA GLU A 107 8.71 -1.30 -8.38
C GLU A 107 9.08 -2.78 -8.27
N PHE A 108 8.87 -3.53 -9.34
CA PHE A 108 9.25 -4.93 -9.42
C PHE A 108 10.71 -5.06 -9.82
N THR A 109 11.45 -5.86 -9.08
CA THR A 109 12.86 -6.10 -9.32
C THR A 109 13.18 -7.59 -9.35
N THR A 110 14.30 -7.92 -9.99
CA THR A 110 14.93 -9.23 -9.90
C THR A 110 15.50 -9.44 -8.48
N LEU A 111 16.00 -10.65 -8.19
CA LEU A 111 16.65 -10.92 -6.90
C LEU A 111 17.90 -10.05 -6.67
N ALA A 112 18.58 -9.65 -7.75
CA ALA A 112 19.75 -8.78 -7.74
C ALA A 112 19.40 -7.28 -7.80
N ASP A 113 18.17 -6.92 -7.44
CA ASP A 113 17.66 -5.54 -7.35
C ASP A 113 17.65 -4.74 -8.67
N LYS A 114 17.89 -5.41 -9.80
CA LYS A 114 17.65 -4.82 -11.13
C LYS A 114 16.15 -4.60 -11.34
N LYS A 115 15.76 -3.34 -11.59
CA LYS A 115 14.41 -2.93 -11.99
C LYS A 115 13.93 -3.68 -13.25
N ILE A 116 12.69 -4.16 -13.17
CA ILE A 116 11.94 -4.75 -14.29
C ILE A 116 10.90 -3.76 -14.78
N THR A 117 9.98 -3.35 -13.90
CA THR A 117 8.94 -2.36 -14.19
C THR A 117 8.50 -1.65 -12.92
N SER A 118 7.80 -0.54 -13.05
CA SER A 118 7.20 0.20 -11.94
C SER A 118 5.74 0.51 -12.24
N GLU A 119 4.88 0.37 -11.24
CA GLU A 119 3.45 0.64 -11.33
C GLU A 119 3.06 1.66 -10.27
N THR A 120 2.67 2.85 -10.70
CA THR A 120 2.01 3.82 -9.81
C THR A 120 0.59 3.32 -9.54
N PHE A 121 0.27 3.13 -8.26
CA PHE A 121 -1.05 2.68 -7.81
C PHE A 121 -1.83 3.75 -7.05
N ALA A 122 -1.19 4.87 -6.73
CA ALA A 122 -1.85 6.09 -6.29
C ALA A 122 -1.06 7.32 -6.77
N GLN A 123 -1.76 8.36 -7.22
CA GLN A 123 -1.20 9.65 -7.59
C GLN A 123 -2.17 10.76 -7.17
N ILE A 124 -1.71 11.71 -6.37
CA ILE A 124 -2.55 12.68 -5.64
C ILE A 124 -1.99 14.08 -5.79
N LYS A 125 -2.89 15.03 -6.02
CA LYS A 125 -2.66 16.48 -6.06
C LYS A 125 -3.70 17.19 -5.19
N GLY A 126 -3.44 18.43 -4.82
CA GLY A 126 -4.35 19.26 -4.04
C GLY A 126 -4.50 18.79 -2.60
N THR A 127 -5.69 19.00 -2.05
CA THR A 127 -6.09 18.58 -0.70
C THR A 127 -7.15 17.50 -0.82
N THR A 128 -6.97 16.41 -0.10
CA THR A 128 -7.90 15.27 -0.11
C THR A 128 -8.12 14.73 1.28
N GLU A 129 -9.34 14.29 1.57
CA GLU A 129 -9.60 13.43 2.73
C GLU A 129 -8.97 12.04 2.52
N TRP A 130 -8.88 11.28 3.63
CA TRP A 130 -8.41 9.90 3.59
C TRP A 130 -9.17 9.08 2.55
N THR A 131 -8.46 8.65 1.53
CA THR A 131 -9.01 7.87 0.41
C THR A 131 -8.19 6.59 0.24
N ASN A 132 -8.88 5.46 0.04
CA ASN A 132 -8.20 4.20 -0.24
C ASN A 132 -7.91 4.08 -1.74
N TYR A 133 -6.64 3.96 -2.08
CA TYR A 133 -6.19 3.68 -3.44
C TYR A 133 -5.82 2.22 -3.57
N LYS A 134 -6.20 1.60 -4.69
CA LYS A 134 -5.99 0.17 -4.94
C LYS A 134 -5.64 -0.12 -6.39
N LYS A 135 -4.68 -1.02 -6.61
CA LYS A 135 -4.35 -1.55 -7.93
C LYS A 135 -3.94 -3.00 -7.84
N THR A 136 -4.40 -3.80 -8.80
CA THR A 136 -3.98 -5.20 -8.95
C THR A 136 -3.04 -5.31 -10.14
N VAL A 137 -1.88 -5.92 -9.95
CA VAL A 137 -0.84 -6.07 -10.97
C VAL A 137 -0.45 -7.53 -11.09
N LYS A 138 -0.43 -8.06 -12.32
CA LYS A 138 0.13 -9.39 -12.58
C LYS A 138 1.63 -9.35 -12.30
N VAL A 139 2.14 -10.33 -11.56
CA VAL A 139 3.58 -10.38 -11.24
C VAL A 139 4.35 -10.51 -12.57
N PRO A 140 5.25 -9.56 -12.90
CA PRO A 140 6.04 -9.64 -14.11
C PRO A 140 6.90 -10.91 -14.13
N ALA A 141 7.21 -11.40 -15.33
CA ALA A 141 8.21 -12.46 -15.48
C ALA A 141 9.51 -12.05 -14.79
N ASP A 142 10.16 -13.01 -14.14
CA ASP A 142 11.43 -12.86 -13.41
C ASP A 142 11.41 -11.94 -12.17
N ALA A 143 10.29 -11.31 -11.84
CA ALA A 143 10.17 -10.54 -10.60
C ALA A 143 10.31 -11.46 -9.37
N LYS A 144 11.22 -11.09 -8.47
CA LYS A 144 11.44 -11.79 -7.19
C LYS A 144 11.21 -10.89 -5.98
N LYS A 145 11.24 -9.58 -6.18
CA LYS A 145 11.01 -8.58 -5.16
C LYS A 145 10.07 -7.50 -5.70
N VAL A 146 9.39 -6.82 -4.79
CA VAL A 146 8.67 -5.58 -5.06
C VAL A 146 9.04 -4.54 -4.01
N ARG A 147 9.45 -3.36 -4.45
CA ARG A 147 9.71 -2.20 -3.59
C ARG A 147 8.49 -1.29 -3.61
N ILE A 148 7.92 -1.04 -2.45
CA ILE A 148 6.83 -0.08 -2.26
C ILE A 148 7.43 1.24 -1.87
N MET A 149 7.23 2.27 -2.68
CA MET A 149 7.69 3.63 -2.42
C MET A 149 6.48 4.53 -2.13
N LEU A 150 6.54 5.26 -1.02
CA LEU A 150 5.56 6.28 -0.63
C LEU A 150 6.27 7.62 -0.74
N ALA A 151 5.82 8.48 -1.66
CA ALA A 151 6.61 9.63 -2.09
C ALA A 151 5.81 10.93 -2.13
N LEU A 152 6.49 12.02 -1.79
CA LEU A 152 6.21 13.35 -2.30
C LEU A 152 7.17 13.58 -3.48
N ALA A 153 6.69 13.36 -4.68
CA ALA A 153 7.51 13.35 -5.88
C ALA A 153 7.64 14.76 -6.44
N GLN A 154 8.75 15.42 -6.12
CA GLN A 154 9.18 16.67 -6.75
C GLN A 154 8.08 17.75 -6.83
N THR A 155 7.38 17.94 -5.72
CA THR A 155 6.35 18.96 -5.54
C THR A 155 6.33 19.41 -4.08
N ASN A 156 5.60 20.49 -3.80
CA ASN A 156 5.38 20.98 -2.44
C ASN A 156 4.00 20.54 -1.93
N GLY A 157 3.82 20.60 -0.63
CA GLY A 157 2.63 20.18 0.10
C GLY A 157 2.97 19.15 1.18
N THR A 158 1.92 18.59 1.77
CA THR A 158 2.04 17.49 2.74
C THR A 158 1.23 16.30 2.25
N ILE A 159 1.80 15.11 2.38
CA ILE A 159 1.12 13.84 2.13
C ILE A 159 1.25 12.92 3.33
N TYR A 160 0.15 12.24 3.66
CA TYR A 160 0.06 11.27 4.73
C TYR A 160 -0.27 9.90 4.14
N PHE A 161 0.38 8.86 4.65
CA PHE A 161 0.17 7.48 4.24
C PHE A 161 -0.08 6.60 5.44
N ASP A 162 -1.02 5.67 5.30
CA ASP A 162 -1.36 4.74 6.36
C ASP A 162 -1.93 3.42 5.78
N ASP A 163 -1.92 2.37 6.61
CA ASP A 163 -2.51 1.06 6.31
C ASP A 163 -2.10 0.48 4.94
N VAL A 164 -0.78 0.47 4.67
CA VAL A 164 -0.23 -0.06 3.42
C VAL A 164 -0.47 -1.57 3.34
N LYS A 165 -1.04 -2.04 2.23
CA LYS A 165 -1.35 -3.45 2.03
C LYS A 165 -0.79 -3.97 0.72
N VAL A 166 -0.14 -5.12 0.80
CA VAL A 166 0.20 -5.95 -0.36
C VAL A 166 -0.26 -7.36 -0.03
N ILE A 167 -1.19 -7.88 -0.82
CA ILE A 167 -1.63 -9.28 -0.74
C ILE A 167 -1.33 -9.97 -2.06
N THR A 168 -1.12 -11.28 -2.00
CA THR A 168 -1.00 -12.09 -3.20
C THR A 168 -2.38 -12.32 -3.82
N LEU A 169 -2.46 -12.82 -5.04
CA LEU A 169 -3.71 -13.31 -5.63
C LEU A 169 -3.38 -14.52 -6.48
N SER A 170 -4.25 -15.52 -6.44
CA SER A 170 -4.28 -16.61 -7.39
C SER A 170 -4.73 -16.11 -8.77
N GLU A 171 -4.54 -16.94 -9.80
CA GLU A 171 -5.04 -16.64 -11.15
C GLU A 171 -6.57 -16.50 -11.16
N GLU A 172 -7.28 -17.38 -10.47
CA GLU A 172 -8.75 -17.34 -10.37
C GLU A 172 -9.25 -16.03 -9.75
N GLU A 173 -8.67 -15.63 -8.61
CA GLU A 173 -9.02 -14.37 -7.94
C GLU A 173 -8.74 -13.17 -8.82
N TYR A 174 -7.58 -13.15 -9.50
CA TYR A 174 -7.21 -12.07 -10.42
C TYR A 174 -8.18 -11.95 -11.59
N LEU A 175 -8.55 -13.06 -12.23
CA LEU A 175 -9.45 -13.06 -13.38
C LEU A 175 -10.86 -12.66 -12.98
N LYS A 176 -11.34 -13.11 -11.81
CA LYS A 176 -12.64 -12.70 -11.27
C LYS A 176 -12.72 -11.19 -11.03
N GLN A 177 -11.69 -10.60 -10.41
CA GLN A 177 -11.63 -9.13 -10.22
C GLN A 177 -11.66 -8.35 -11.54
N LYS A 178 -11.11 -8.92 -12.62
CA LYS A 178 -11.13 -8.29 -13.95
C LYS A 178 -12.48 -8.38 -14.65
N SER A 179 -13.24 -9.46 -14.44
CA SER A 179 -14.57 -9.61 -15.05
C SER A 179 -15.64 -8.73 -14.41
N GLU A 180 -15.40 -8.24 -13.18
CA GLU A 180 -16.33 -7.40 -12.41
C GLU A 180 -16.11 -5.89 -12.64
N LYS A 181 -15.13 -5.50 -13.49
CA LYS A 181 -14.84 -4.11 -13.88
C LYS A 181 -15.22 -3.85 -15.33
#